data_AF-A0A947SMB4-F1
#
_entry.id   AF-A0A947SMB4-F1
#
_cell.length_a   1.000
_cell.length_b   1.000
_cell.length_c   1.000
_cell.angle_alpha   90.00
_cell.angle_beta   90.00
_cell.angle_gamma   90.00
#
_symmetry.space_group_name_H-M   'P 1'
#
loop_
_entity.id
_entity.type
_entity.pdbx_description
1 polymer ?
#
loop_
_entity_poly.entity_id
_entity_poly.type
_entity_poly.pdbx_seq_one_letter_code
_entity_poly.pdbx_strand_id
1 'polypeptide(L)'
;YKPTIKASNLPDNIKDVDNSILKEVIECENVRPLGSNKCTGSGVFRLIPTELKFYKKMNLPLPRLCPDCRHRERIKQRNPLKLWKRKCMKKGCHNEFQTTYSPDRKEIVYCEKCYNKEVG
;
A
#
# COMPACT_ATOMS: atom_id res chain seq x y z
N TYR A 1 1.38 24.07 -7.07
CA TYR A 1 2.49 24.40 -6.14
C TYR A 1 3.79 23.92 -6.75
N LYS A 2 4.87 24.70 -6.67
CA LYS A 2 6.21 24.27 -7.10
C LYS A 2 6.85 23.46 -5.96
N PRO A 3 7.45 22.28 -6.23
CA PRO A 3 8.19 21.55 -5.21
C PRO A 3 9.48 22.30 -4.83
N THR A 4 9.84 22.26 -3.55
CA THR A 4 11.10 22.83 -3.05
C THR A 4 12.18 21.75 -2.89
N ILE A 5 11.76 20.49 -2.67
CA ILE A 5 12.65 19.34 -2.62
C ILE A 5 12.08 18.17 -3.43
N LYS A 6 12.95 17.43 -4.10
CA LYS A 6 12.59 16.20 -4.83
C LYS A 6 12.57 15.01 -3.89
N ALA A 7 11.68 14.04 -4.14
CA ALA A 7 11.68 12.78 -3.41
C ALA A 7 13.07 12.16 -3.32
N SER A 8 13.86 12.12 -4.39
CA SER A 8 15.21 11.52 -4.43
C SER A 8 16.25 12.19 -3.51
N ASN A 9 16.04 13.45 -3.14
CA ASN A 9 16.97 14.20 -2.29
C ASN A 9 16.68 14.05 -0.78
N LEU A 10 15.62 13.33 -0.39
CA LEU A 10 15.37 13.07 1.02
C LEU A 10 16.44 12.10 1.57
N PRO A 11 16.86 12.25 2.84
CA PRO A 11 17.74 11.27 3.48
C PRO A 11 17.08 9.89 3.58
N ASP A 12 17.86 8.83 3.40
CA ASP A 12 17.39 7.45 3.60
C ASP A 12 17.24 7.10 5.08
N ASN A 13 17.96 7.79 5.96
CA ASN A 13 17.87 7.58 7.40
C ASN A 13 17.07 8.71 8.05
N ILE A 14 16.09 8.35 8.88
CA ILE A 14 15.24 9.30 9.59
C ILE A 14 16.00 10.13 10.64
N LYS A 15 17.16 9.65 11.08
CA LYS A 15 18.03 10.36 12.03
C LYS A 15 18.66 11.61 11.42
N ASP A 16 18.85 11.62 10.11
CA ASP A 16 19.45 12.74 9.37
C ASP A 16 18.41 13.81 8.97
N VAL A 17 17.16 13.62 9.38
CA VAL A 17 16.03 14.50 9.04
C VAL A 17 15.79 15.52 10.15
N ASP A 18 16.09 16.78 9.83
CA ASP A 18 15.75 17.92 10.66
C ASP A 18 14.28 18.34 10.49
N ASN A 19 13.75 19.06 11.48
CA ASN A 19 12.40 19.61 11.50
C ASN A 19 12.15 20.69 10.43
N SER A 20 13.21 21.21 9.78
CA SER A 20 13.12 22.09 8.61
C SER A 20 12.28 21.48 7.48
N ILE A 21 12.23 20.14 7.36
CA ILE A 21 11.41 19.43 6.37
C ILE A 21 9.91 19.77 6.43
N LEU A 22 9.41 20.24 7.58
CA LEU A 22 8.01 20.64 7.74
C LEU A 22 7.63 21.90 6.96
N LYS A 23 8.63 22.72 6.57
CA LYS A 23 8.42 23.92 5.73
C LYS A 23 8.51 23.60 4.24
N GLU A 24 9.11 22.47 3.90
CA GLU A 24 9.36 22.07 2.51
C GLU A 24 8.11 21.50 1.82
N VAL A 25 8.07 21.65 0.50
CA VAL A 25 7.10 21.01 -0.40
C VAL A 25 7.81 19.87 -1.11
N ILE A 26 7.47 18.64 -0.74
CA ILE A 26 8.09 17.43 -1.27
C ILE A 26 7.41 17.03 -2.58
N GLU A 27 8.19 16.87 -3.65
CA GLU A 27 7.73 16.27 -4.91
C GLU A 27 7.50 14.77 -4.73
N CYS A 28 6.33 14.27 -5.13
CA CYS A 28 6.06 12.84 -5.17
C CYS A 28 6.85 12.19 -6.30
N GLU A 29 7.48 11.06 -6.02
CA GLU A 29 8.24 10.30 -7.02
C GLU A 29 7.38 9.90 -8.23
N ASN A 30 6.10 9.62 -8.02
CA ASN A 30 5.14 9.28 -9.08
C ASN A 30 4.58 10.49 -9.84
N VAL A 31 5.03 11.73 -9.62
CA VAL A 31 4.60 12.91 -10.43
C VAL A 31 4.87 12.68 -11.89
N ARG A 32 6.03 12.11 -12.19
CA ARG A 32 6.49 11.88 -13.54
C ARG A 32 6.72 10.39 -13.75
N PRO A 33 5.79 9.74 -14.43
CA PRO A 33 6.17 8.67 -15.31
C PRO A 33 5.55 8.91 -16.68
N LEU A 34 6.38 8.86 -17.72
CA LEU A 34 5.89 8.29 -18.98
C LEU A 34 5.39 6.88 -18.65
N GLY A 35 4.08 6.69 -18.44
CA GLY A 35 3.47 5.38 -18.17
C GLY A 35 2.41 5.29 -17.06
N SER A 36 2.06 4.04 -16.70
CA SER A 36 0.89 3.63 -15.90
C SER A 36 0.92 3.97 -14.40
N ASN A 37 2.04 4.44 -13.84
CA ASN A 37 2.18 4.79 -12.42
C ASN A 37 2.01 6.29 -12.13
N LYS A 38 1.26 7.02 -12.96
CA LYS A 38 1.02 8.46 -12.81
C LYS A 38 0.40 8.79 -11.44
N CYS A 39 0.93 9.81 -10.76
CA CYS A 39 0.31 10.37 -9.56
C CYS A 39 -1.06 10.96 -9.92
N THR A 40 -2.10 10.51 -9.21
CA THR A 40 -3.48 11.00 -9.40
C THR A 40 -3.82 12.20 -8.50
N GLY A 41 -3.00 12.47 -7.48
CA GLY A 41 -3.13 13.64 -6.61
C GLY A 41 -2.38 14.86 -7.15
N SER A 42 -2.17 15.87 -6.30
CA SER A 42 -1.51 17.14 -6.65
C SER A 42 -0.02 17.03 -7.02
N GLY A 43 0.57 15.83 -6.94
CA GLY A 43 1.97 15.59 -7.27
C GLY A 43 2.98 16.09 -6.22
N VAL A 44 2.55 16.91 -5.29
CA VAL A 44 3.38 17.38 -4.19
C VAL A 44 2.65 17.15 -2.87
N PHE A 45 3.40 17.08 -1.78
CA PHE A 45 2.83 16.95 -0.44
C PHE A 45 3.75 17.60 0.60
N ARG A 46 3.20 17.84 1.79
CA ARG A 46 3.93 18.33 2.97
C ARG A 46 3.73 17.34 4.10
N LEU A 47 4.70 17.30 5.01
CA LEU A 47 4.59 16.55 6.25
C LEU A 47 4.08 17.47 7.36
N ILE A 48 3.23 16.94 8.23
CA ILE A 48 2.83 17.64 9.46
C ILE A 48 3.70 17.19 10.65
N PRO A 49 3.80 18.00 11.73
CA PRO A 49 4.67 17.68 12.87
C PRO A 49 4.40 16.32 13.50
N THR A 50 3.12 15.92 13.55
CA THR A 50 2.70 14.62 14.08
C THR A 50 3.17 13.45 13.22
N GLU A 51 3.14 13.59 11.89
CA GLU A 51 3.69 12.59 10.97
C GLU A 51 5.21 12.47 11.15
N LEU A 52 5.94 13.58 11.20
CA LEU A 52 7.40 13.55 11.40
C LEU A 52 7.77 12.87 12.72
N LYS A 53 7.04 13.19 13.80
CA LYS A 53 7.22 12.53 15.10
C LYS A 53 6.97 11.02 15.03
N PHE A 54 5.96 10.60 14.27
CA PHE A 54 5.66 9.18 14.03
C PHE A 54 6.81 8.47 13.32
N TYR A 55 7.31 9.03 12.21
CA TYR A 55 8.45 8.44 11.47
C TYR A 55 9.70 8.33 12.34
N LYS A 56 10.03 9.37 13.11
CA LYS A 56 11.15 9.35 14.06
C LYS A 56 10.98 8.29 15.15
N LYS A 57 9.80 8.21 15.77
CA LYS A 57 9.51 7.24 16.83
C LYS A 57 9.60 5.79 16.33
N MET A 58 9.14 5.53 15.12
CA MET A 58 9.14 4.19 14.51
C MET A 58 10.46 3.84 13.81
N ASN A 59 11.44 4.76 13.81
CA ASN A 59 12.69 4.64 13.05
C ASN A 59 12.46 4.31 11.56
N LEU A 60 11.50 4.99 10.94
CA LEU A 60 11.10 4.77 9.54
C LEU A 60 11.55 5.94 8.65
N PRO A 61 12.04 5.68 7.42
CA PRO A 61 12.38 6.72 6.47
C PRO A 61 11.14 7.56 6.09
N LEU A 62 11.39 8.79 5.65
CA LEU A 62 10.32 9.64 5.13
C LEU A 62 9.72 9.05 3.85
N PRO A 63 8.41 9.25 3.60
CA PRO A 63 7.76 8.72 2.42
C PRO A 63 8.26 9.45 1.16
N ARG A 64 8.62 8.70 0.12
CA ARG A 64 8.94 9.25 -1.22
C ARG A 64 7.68 9.51 -2.06
N LEU A 65 6.57 8.88 -1.67
CA LEU A 65 5.27 8.95 -2.34
C LEU A 65 4.27 9.81 -1.55
N CYS A 66 3.46 10.58 -2.28
CA CYS A 66 2.36 11.33 -1.68
C CYS A 66 1.32 10.39 -1.02
N PRO A 67 0.46 10.92 -0.12
CA PRO A 67 -0.58 10.14 0.55
C PRO A 67 -1.45 9.31 -0.40
N ASP A 68 -1.88 9.90 -1.53
CA ASP A 68 -2.73 9.21 -2.51
C ASP A 68 -2.01 8.06 -3.21
N CYS A 69 -0.76 8.27 -3.60
CA CYS A 69 0.06 7.23 -4.21
C CYS A 69 0.30 6.09 -3.23
N ARG A 70 0.63 6.39 -1.97
CA ARG A 70 0.79 5.37 -0.92
C ARG A 70 -0.51 4.62 -0.67
N HIS A 71 -1.64 5.33 -0.62
CA HIS A 71 -2.95 4.71 -0.46
C HIS A 71 -3.24 3.74 -1.62
N ARG A 72 -3.02 4.17 -2.86
CA ARG A 72 -3.23 3.34 -4.05
C ARG A 72 -2.35 2.10 -4.05
N GLU A 73 -1.06 2.21 -3.73
CA GLU A 73 -0.18 1.03 -3.62
C GLU A 73 -0.67 0.05 -2.56
N ARG A 74 -1.17 0.54 -1.41
CA ARG A 74 -1.80 -0.34 -0.41
C ARG A 74 -3.05 -1.02 -0.92
N ILE A 75 -3.90 -0.33 -1.70
CA ILE A 75 -5.10 -0.94 -2.29
C ILE A 75 -4.74 -1.99 -3.35
N LYS A 76 -3.69 -1.78 -4.15
CA LYS A 76 -3.22 -2.76 -5.14
C LYS A 76 -2.79 -4.10 -4.53
N GLN A 77 -2.33 -4.09 -3.28
CA GLN A 77 -1.96 -5.32 -2.55
C GLN A 77 -3.18 -6.09 -2.03
N ARG A 78 -4.37 -5.49 -2.03
CA ARG A 78 -5.60 -6.15 -1.58
C ARG A 78 -6.19 -6.97 -2.72
N ASN A 79 -6.95 -8.00 -2.34
CA ASN A 79 -7.81 -8.65 -3.30
C ASN A 79 -8.84 -7.66 -3.86
N PRO A 80 -9.28 -7.82 -5.11
CA PRO A 80 -10.29 -6.97 -5.70
C PRO A 80 -11.57 -6.95 -4.87
N LEU A 81 -12.29 -5.82 -4.92
CA LEU A 81 -13.62 -5.67 -4.33
C LEU A 81 -14.69 -6.37 -5.19
N LYS A 82 -14.46 -7.65 -5.52
CA LYS A 82 -15.36 -8.51 -6.27
C LYS A 82 -15.45 -9.84 -5.55
N LEU A 83 -16.65 -10.38 -5.46
CA LEU A 83 -16.89 -11.71 -4.90
C LEU A 83 -17.19 -12.69 -6.03
N TRP A 84 -16.54 -13.84 -5.97
CA TRP A 84 -16.78 -14.97 -6.86
C TRP A 84 -17.35 -16.12 -6.05
N LYS A 85 -18.29 -16.86 -6.64
CA LYS A 85 -18.71 -18.16 -6.10
C LYS A 85 -17.59 -19.17 -6.36
N ARG A 86 -17.16 -19.89 -5.32
CA ARG A 86 -16.19 -20.98 -5.40
C ARG A 86 -16.65 -22.19 -4.60
N LYS A 87 -16.16 -23.36 -4.99
CA LYS A 87 -16.30 -24.62 -4.26
C LYS A 87 -15.04 -24.88 -3.43
N CYS A 88 -15.21 -25.47 -2.24
CA CYS A 88 -14.10 -25.92 -1.42
C CYS A 88 -13.19 -26.87 -2.20
N MET A 89 -11.88 -26.60 -2.17
CA MET A 89 -10.89 -27.40 -2.90
C MET A 89 -10.41 -28.65 -2.15
N LYS A 90 -10.96 -28.93 -0.96
CA LYS A 90 -10.67 -30.16 -0.22
C LYS A 90 -11.41 -31.33 -0.86
N LYS A 91 -10.70 -32.42 -1.17
CA LYS A 91 -11.30 -33.65 -1.70
C LYS A 91 -12.41 -34.15 -0.77
N GLY A 92 -13.58 -34.46 -1.33
CA GLY A 92 -14.75 -34.91 -0.57
C GLY A 92 -15.63 -33.78 0.03
N CYS A 93 -15.21 -32.52 -0.06
CA CYS A 93 -16.03 -31.39 0.38
C CYS A 93 -16.86 -30.82 -0.78
N HIS A 94 -18.17 -30.65 -0.54
CA HIS A 94 -19.11 -30.12 -1.53
C HIS A 94 -19.57 -28.69 -1.20
N ASN A 95 -19.00 -28.07 -0.18
CA ASN A 95 -19.40 -26.74 0.27
C ASN A 95 -19.05 -25.67 -0.77
N GLU A 96 -19.98 -24.74 -0.99
CA GLU A 96 -19.80 -23.55 -1.83
C GLU A 96 -19.84 -22.29 -0.98
N PHE A 97 -19.10 -21.27 -1.38
CA PHE A 97 -19.01 -20.00 -0.66
C PHE A 97 -18.59 -18.86 -1.59
N GLN A 98 -18.78 -17.63 -1.12
CA GLN A 98 -18.30 -16.43 -1.80
C GLN A 98 -16.92 -16.03 -1.27
N THR A 99 -16.03 -15.64 -2.17
CA THR A 99 -14.66 -15.25 -1.82
C THR A 99 -14.10 -14.21 -2.78
N THR A 100 -13.11 -13.45 -2.34
CA THR A 100 -12.38 -12.44 -3.15
C THR A 100 -11.26 -13.06 -4.00
N TYR A 101 -11.12 -14.39 -3.98
CA TYR A 101 -10.17 -15.11 -4.81
C TYR A 101 -10.85 -15.52 -6.13
N SER A 102 -10.45 -14.92 -7.26
CA SER A 102 -10.97 -15.29 -8.59
C SER A 102 -10.73 -16.77 -8.90
N PRO A 103 -11.63 -17.50 -9.59
CA PRO A 103 -11.39 -18.86 -10.06
C PRO A 103 -10.07 -19.07 -10.80
N ASP A 104 -9.57 -18.05 -11.52
CA ASP A 104 -8.32 -18.10 -12.29
C ASP A 104 -7.05 -18.07 -11.42
N ARG A 105 -7.20 -17.84 -10.11
CA ARG A 105 -6.09 -17.86 -9.14
C ARG A 105 -5.69 -19.29 -8.79
N LYS A 106 -4.39 -19.51 -8.62
CA LYS A 106 -3.78 -20.84 -8.39
C LYS A 106 -3.83 -21.28 -6.93
N GLU A 107 -4.11 -20.35 -6.02
CA GLU A 107 -4.18 -20.57 -4.58
C GLU A 107 -5.32 -21.55 -4.21
N ILE A 108 -5.04 -22.45 -3.27
CA ILE A 108 -6.03 -23.40 -2.75
C ILE A 108 -6.94 -22.67 -1.78
N VAL A 109 -8.26 -22.76 -1.99
CA VAL A 109 -9.26 -22.12 -1.13
C VAL A 109 -10.13 -23.18 -0.47
N TYR A 110 -10.03 -23.27 0.86
CA TYR A 110 -10.88 -24.14 1.68
C TYR A 110 -12.07 -23.38 2.27
N CYS A 111 -13.14 -24.11 2.56
CA CYS A 111 -14.18 -23.58 3.45
C CYS A 111 -13.63 -23.52 4.89
N GLU A 112 -14.25 -22.69 5.72
CA GLU A 112 -13.85 -22.49 7.12
C GLU A 112 -13.68 -23.82 7.88
N LYS A 113 -14.64 -24.75 7.77
CA LYS A 113 -14.58 -26.06 8.43
C LYS A 113 -13.39 -26.91 7.98
N CYS A 114 -13.00 -26.84 6.71
CA CYS A 114 -11.85 -27.60 6.22
C CYS A 114 -10.54 -26.90 6.59
N TYR A 115 -10.48 -25.57 6.48
CA TYR A 115 -9.31 -24.78 6.89
C TYR A 115 -8.93 -25.04 8.35
N ASN A 116 -9.91 -24.98 9.27
CA ASN A 116 -9.68 -25.20 10.70
C ASN A 116 -9.15 -26.60 11.03
N LYS A 117 -9.43 -27.61 10.19
CA LYS A 117 -8.90 -28.98 10.36
C LYS A 117 -7.49 -29.16 9.83
N GLU A 118 -7.05 -28.32 8.90
CA GLU A 118 -5.70 -28.41 8.32
C GLU A 118 -4.69 -27.58 9.11
N VAL A 119 -5.14 -26.50 9.75
CA VAL A 119 -4.28 -25.54 10.47
C VAL A 119 -4.34 -25.71 11.99
N GLY A 120 -5.46 -26.19 12.53
CA GLY A 120 -5.63 -26.50 13.95
C GLY A 120 -5.19 -27.91 14.27
#